data_AF-A0A537PZQ8-F1
#
_entry.id   AF-A0A537PZQ8-F1
#
_cell.length_a   1.000
_cell.length_b   1.000
_cell.length_c   1.000
_cell.angle_alpha   90.00
_cell.angle_beta   90.00
_cell.angle_gamma   90.00
#
_symmetry.space_group_name_H-M   'P 1'
#
loop_
_entity.id
_entity.type
_entity.pdbx_description
1 polymer ?
#
loop_
_entity_poly.entity_id
_entity_poly.type
_entity_poly.pdbx_seq_one_letter_code
_entity_poly.pdbx_strand_id
1 'polypeptide(L)'
;FFTGVRTTRIYCRPVCQVRPAKSANVVFFPTAAAAERAGFRPCLRCRPETAPGSPAWRGTATTVARGMRLIQTGFLDRASVDELAHKLGIGPRHLLRLFLRHAGATPIEIAATRRVQVAKRLIDDTAMPLSAIAFAAGFGSVRRFNDAFRAIYGRPPSSFRRTVRAPTKQGVADQHRPTGRTSR
;
A
#
# COMPACT_ATOMS: atom_id res chain seq x y z
N PHE A 1 -15.72 17.86 24.31
CA PHE A 1 -16.83 18.78 23.98
C PHE A 1 -17.16 18.68 22.49
N PHE A 2 -18.35 19.13 22.12
CA PHE A 2 -18.86 19.22 20.75
C PHE A 2 -19.16 20.67 20.43
N THR A 3 -18.98 21.06 19.18
CA THR A 3 -19.19 22.43 18.70
C THR A 3 -20.51 22.49 17.95
N GLY A 4 -21.50 23.20 18.48
CA GLY A 4 -22.78 23.49 17.83
C GLY A 4 -22.74 24.85 17.12
N VAL A 5 -23.13 24.89 15.85
CA VAL A 5 -23.23 26.13 15.06
C VAL A 5 -24.67 26.62 15.09
N ARG A 6 -24.91 27.77 15.73
CA ARG A 6 -26.25 28.33 15.98
C ARG A 6 -27.06 28.55 14.70
N THR A 7 -26.41 29.00 13.63
CA THR A 7 -27.06 29.34 12.36
C THR A 7 -27.53 28.11 11.59
N THR A 8 -26.74 27.04 11.53
CA THR A 8 -27.09 25.82 10.78
C THR A 8 -27.77 24.76 11.63
N ARG A 9 -27.73 24.93 12.97
CA ARG A 9 -28.14 23.93 13.96
C ARG A 9 -27.43 22.59 13.72
N ILE A 10 -26.15 22.64 13.34
CA ILE A 10 -25.29 21.45 13.17
C ILE A 10 -24.29 21.40 14.32
N TYR A 11 -24.11 20.24 14.92
CA TYR A 11 -23.00 20.00 15.86
C TYR A 11 -21.92 19.10 15.26
N CYS A 12 -20.67 19.35 15.60
CA CYS A 12 -19.51 18.60 15.11
C CYS A 12 -18.47 18.35 16.20
N ARG A 13 -17.51 17.45 15.92
CA ARG A 13 -16.31 17.28 16.74
C ARG A 13 -15.26 18.33 16.37
N PRO A 14 -14.35 18.71 17.29
CA PRO A 14 -13.25 19.63 17.00
C PRO A 14 -12.32 19.18 15.86
N VAL A 15 -12.26 17.87 15.58
CA VAL A 15 -11.46 17.28 14.49
C VAL A 15 -12.12 17.39 13.10
N CYS A 16 -13.28 18.05 12.98
CA CYS A 16 -13.97 18.19 11.72
C CYS A 16 -13.20 19.09 10.75
N GLN A 17 -12.96 18.63 9.52
CA GLN A 17 -12.25 19.39 8.48
C GLN A 17 -13.09 20.51 7.83
N VAL A 18 -14.34 20.71 8.27
CA VAL A 18 -15.18 21.79 7.74
C VAL A 18 -14.64 23.13 8.26
N ARG A 19 -14.70 24.17 7.43
CA ARG A 19 -14.31 25.53 7.81
C ARG A 19 -14.99 25.91 9.13
N PRO A 20 -14.24 26.29 10.18
CA PRO A 20 -14.82 26.67 11.47
C PRO A 20 -15.81 27.84 11.30
N ALA A 21 -16.93 27.77 12.01
CA ALA A 21 -17.87 28.88 12.10
C ALA A 21 -17.26 30.04 12.89
N LYS A 22 -17.77 31.26 12.67
CA LYS A 22 -17.40 32.42 13.50
C LYS A 22 -17.72 32.12 14.97
N SER A 23 -16.81 32.48 15.88
CA SER A 23 -16.93 32.22 17.33
C SER A 23 -18.27 32.69 17.92
N ALA A 24 -18.79 33.84 17.46
CA ALA A 24 -20.10 34.37 17.88
C ALA A 24 -21.29 33.43 17.59
N ASN A 25 -21.16 32.54 16.62
CA ASN A 25 -22.19 31.59 16.20
C ASN A 25 -21.97 30.18 16.75
N VAL A 26 -21.06 30.02 17.73
CA VAL A 26 -20.69 28.71 18.28
C VAL A 26 -21.18 28.58 19.71
N VAL A 27 -21.69 27.41 20.05
CA VAL A 27 -21.98 26.95 21.42
C VAL A 27 -21.31 25.59 21.62
N PHE A 28 -20.92 25.29 22.86
CA PHE A 28 -20.26 24.03 23.18
C PHE A 28 -21.17 23.12 23.99
N PHE A 29 -21.14 21.82 23.67
CA PHE A 29 -21.88 20.78 24.38
C PHE A 29 -20.92 19.74 24.98
N PRO A 30 -21.20 19.19 26.17
CA PRO A 30 -20.35 18.17 26.78
C PRO A 30 -20.44 16.84 26.01
N THR A 31 -21.64 16.49 25.52
CA THR A 31 -21.93 15.23 24.82
C THR A 31 -22.71 15.47 23.52
N ALA A 32 -22.68 14.49 22.62
CA ALA A 32 -23.51 14.49 21.41
C ALA A 32 -25.00 14.53 21.78
N ALA A 33 -25.41 13.73 22.75
CA ALA A 33 -26.79 13.69 23.26
C ALA A 33 -27.26 15.06 23.80
N ALA A 34 -26.39 15.83 24.47
CA ALA A 34 -26.74 17.17 24.93
C ALA A 34 -26.99 18.13 23.76
N ALA A 35 -26.22 18.04 22.68
CA ALA A 35 -26.42 18.84 21.48
C ALA A 35 -27.73 18.47 20.76
N GLU A 36 -28.04 17.17 20.67
CA GLU A 36 -29.27 16.67 20.06
C GLU A 36 -30.51 17.07 20.86
N ARG A 37 -30.47 16.96 22.19
CA ARG A 37 -31.53 17.48 23.07
C ARG A 37 -31.75 18.99 22.91
N ALA A 38 -30.70 19.74 22.60
CA ALA A 38 -30.79 21.17 22.30
C ALA A 38 -31.28 21.48 20.86
N GLY A 39 -31.62 20.45 20.07
CA GLY A 39 -32.16 20.57 18.71
C GLY A 39 -31.11 20.74 17.61
N PHE A 40 -29.85 20.36 17.87
CA PHE A 40 -28.81 20.33 16.83
C PHE A 40 -28.78 18.98 16.13
N ARG A 41 -28.56 18.99 14.82
CA ARG A 41 -28.37 17.79 14.00
C ARG A 41 -26.89 17.42 13.89
N PRO A 42 -26.55 16.13 13.78
CA PRO A 42 -25.16 15.72 13.62
C PRO A 42 -24.57 16.17 12.29
N CYS A 43 -23.30 16.57 12.31
CA CYS A 43 -22.56 16.89 11.10
C CYS A 43 -22.30 15.63 10.27
N LEU A 44 -22.81 15.59 9.04
CA LEU A 44 -22.59 14.47 8.11
C LEU A 44 -21.12 14.28 7.68
N ARG A 45 -20.26 15.28 7.93
CA ARG A 45 -18.83 15.22 7.55
C ARG A 45 -17.96 14.50 8.57
N CYS A 46 -18.12 14.81 9.85
CA CYS A 46 -17.36 14.17 10.94
C CYS A 46 -18.16 13.12 11.71
N ARG A 47 -19.45 12.95 11.38
CA ARG A 47 -20.41 12.01 11.97
C ARG A 47 -20.21 11.84 13.48
N PRO A 48 -20.37 12.93 14.26
CA PRO A 48 -20.07 12.95 15.68
C PRO A 48 -20.89 11.92 16.49
N GLU A 49 -22.06 11.55 15.99
CA GLU A 49 -23.01 10.54 16.48
C GLU A 49 -22.47 9.11 16.37
N THR A 50 -21.49 8.87 15.50
CA THR A 50 -20.92 7.53 15.28
C THR A 50 -19.72 7.28 16.19
N ALA A 51 -19.50 6.00 16.54
CA ALA A 51 -18.35 5.60 17.34
C ALA A 51 -17.03 6.01 16.64
N PRO A 52 -16.06 6.59 17.37
CA PRO A 52 -14.75 6.91 16.82
C PRO A 52 -14.10 5.68 16.15
N GLY A 53 -13.49 5.86 14.98
CA GLY A 53 -12.87 4.77 14.21
C GLY A 53 -13.85 3.88 13.43
N SER A 54 -15.17 3.99 13.65
CA SER A 54 -16.16 3.26 12.87
C SER A 54 -16.05 3.57 11.36
N PRO A 55 -16.52 2.67 10.48
CA PRO A 55 -16.55 2.92 9.03
C PRO A 55 -17.27 4.21 8.65
N ALA A 56 -18.38 4.51 9.34
CA ALA A 56 -19.15 5.73 9.13
C ALA A 56 -18.37 6.98 9.56
N TRP A 57 -17.65 6.92 10.69
CA TRP A 57 -16.79 8.01 11.17
C TRP A 57 -15.62 8.30 10.22
N ARG A 58 -14.95 7.25 9.73
CA ARG A 58 -13.82 7.37 8.79
C ARG A 58 -14.24 7.85 7.39
N GLY A 59 -15.52 7.72 7.04
CA GLY A 59 -16.06 8.15 5.75
C GLY A 59 -15.27 7.56 4.57
N THR A 60 -14.82 8.43 3.67
CA THR A 60 -14.08 8.02 2.46
C THR A 60 -12.75 7.30 2.73
N ALA A 61 -12.13 7.49 3.90
CA ALA A 61 -10.93 6.73 4.27
C ALA A 61 -11.22 5.23 4.42
N THR A 62 -12.46 4.87 4.78
CA THR A 62 -12.91 3.46 4.79
C THR A 62 -12.83 2.84 3.40
N THR A 63 -13.23 3.59 2.35
CA THR A 63 -13.16 3.11 0.97
C THR A 63 -11.72 2.88 0.53
N VAL A 64 -10.82 3.80 0.86
CA VAL A 64 -9.38 3.65 0.57
C VAL A 64 -8.78 2.47 1.32
N ALA A 65 -9.10 2.29 2.61
CA ALA A 65 -8.65 1.15 3.40
C ALA A 65 -9.14 -0.19 2.82
N ARG A 66 -10.39 -0.26 2.34
CA ARG A 66 -10.90 -1.43 1.61
C ARG A 66 -10.14 -1.67 0.30
N GLY A 67 -9.87 -0.61 -0.47
CA GLY A 67 -9.09 -0.68 -1.69
C GLY A 67 -7.66 -1.16 -1.46
N MET A 68 -6.98 -0.63 -0.43
CA MET A 68 -5.64 -1.07 -0.01
C MET A 68 -5.60 -2.56 0.30
N ARG A 69 -6.59 -3.09 1.02
CA ARG A 69 -6.67 -4.54 1.29
C ARG A 69 -6.80 -5.36 0.01
N LEU A 70 -7.61 -4.92 -0.95
CA LEU A 70 -7.72 -5.59 -2.25
C LEU A 70 -6.40 -5.54 -3.03
N ILE A 71 -5.70 -4.41 -3.00
CA ILE A 71 -4.38 -4.29 -3.64
C ILE A 71 -3.38 -5.23 -2.95
N GLN A 72 -3.37 -5.30 -1.62
CA GLN A 72 -2.50 -6.19 -0.84
C GLN A 72 -2.72 -7.69 -1.12
N THR A 73 -3.94 -8.09 -1.48
CA THR A 73 -4.23 -9.47 -1.93
C THR A 73 -3.93 -9.72 -3.40
N GLY A 74 -3.35 -8.74 -4.12
CA GLY A 74 -2.96 -8.88 -5.52
C GLY A 74 -4.12 -8.69 -6.50
N PHE A 75 -5.19 -8.00 -6.09
CA PHE A 75 -6.34 -7.77 -6.98
C PHE A 75 -5.92 -7.13 -8.31
N LEU A 76 -5.06 -6.10 -8.27
CA LEU A 76 -4.61 -5.39 -9.47
C LEU A 76 -3.58 -6.15 -10.32
N ASP A 77 -3.15 -7.35 -9.89
CA ASP A 77 -2.26 -8.21 -10.69
C ASP A 77 -3.03 -8.92 -11.82
N ARG A 78 -4.36 -9.03 -11.66
CA ARG A 78 -5.27 -9.71 -12.59
C ARG A 78 -6.46 -8.86 -13.04
N ALA A 79 -6.60 -7.65 -12.48
CA ALA A 79 -7.73 -6.76 -12.71
C ALA A 79 -7.24 -5.32 -12.91
N SER A 80 -8.08 -4.53 -13.55
CA SER A 80 -7.90 -3.11 -13.83
C SER A 80 -8.31 -2.22 -12.65
N VAL A 81 -7.93 -0.94 -12.73
CA VAL A 81 -8.36 0.09 -11.78
C VAL A 81 -9.88 0.32 -11.87
N ASP A 82 -10.46 0.19 -13.06
CA ASP A 82 -11.90 0.33 -13.26
C ASP A 82 -12.69 -0.78 -12.53
N GLU A 83 -12.21 -2.03 -12.60
CA GLU A 83 -12.81 -3.13 -11.85
C GLU A 83 -12.64 -2.95 -10.33
N LEU A 84 -11.51 -2.40 -9.88
CA LEU A 84 -11.31 -2.07 -8.47
C LEU A 84 -12.31 -0.99 -8.02
N ALA A 85 -12.52 0.04 -8.84
CA ALA A 85 -13.46 1.11 -8.56
C ALA A 85 -14.91 0.58 -8.51
N HIS A 86 -15.29 -0.25 -9.48
CA HIS A 86 -16.58 -0.93 -9.53
C HIS A 86 -16.80 -1.80 -8.28
N LYS A 87 -15.80 -2.60 -7.87
CA LYS A 87 -15.87 -3.43 -6.66
C LYS A 87 -16.01 -2.61 -5.36
N LEU A 88 -15.55 -1.37 -5.37
CA LEU A 88 -15.69 -0.42 -4.25
C LEU A 88 -16.96 0.43 -4.35
N GLY A 89 -17.76 0.29 -5.42
CA GLY A 89 -19.00 1.04 -5.64
C GLY A 89 -18.78 2.51 -5.97
N ILE A 90 -17.63 2.88 -6.55
CA ILE A 90 -17.30 4.27 -6.89
C ILE A 90 -16.70 4.39 -8.30
N GLY A 91 -16.74 5.58 -8.89
CA GLY A 91 -16.11 5.83 -10.18
C GLY A 91 -14.56 5.88 -10.12
N PRO A 92 -13.86 5.52 -11.20
CA PRO A 92 -12.39 5.44 -11.23
C PRO A 92 -11.70 6.79 -10.97
N ARG A 93 -12.23 7.89 -11.51
CA ARG A 93 -11.75 9.25 -11.23
C ARG A 93 -11.86 9.61 -9.74
N HIS A 94 -12.95 9.18 -9.09
CA HIS A 94 -13.16 9.40 -7.67
C HIS A 94 -12.20 8.55 -6.83
N LEU A 95 -12.03 7.28 -7.20
CA LEU A 95 -11.06 6.37 -6.57
C LEU A 95 -9.65 6.97 -6.58
N LEU A 96 -9.19 7.43 -7.75
CA LEU A 96 -7.88 8.07 -7.90
C LEU A 96 -7.72 9.26 -6.95
N ARG A 97 -8.72 10.16 -6.92
CA ARG A 97 -8.72 11.33 -6.03
C ARG A 97 -8.65 10.93 -4.56
N LEU A 98 -9.40 9.91 -4.15
CA LEU A 98 -9.40 9.43 -2.77
C LEU A 98 -8.05 8.82 -2.38
N PHE A 99 -7.45 8.02 -3.26
CA PHE A 99 -6.15 7.41 -3.04
C PHE A 99 -5.05 8.47 -2.91
N LEU A 100 -4.99 9.45 -3.80
CA LEU A 100 -4.07 10.58 -3.68
C LEU A 100 -4.28 11.35 -2.37
N ARG A 101 -5.55 11.60 -2.00
CA ARG A 101 -5.88 12.37 -0.79
C ARG A 101 -5.51 11.66 0.52
N HIS A 102 -5.75 10.34 0.60
CA HIS A 102 -5.63 9.59 1.85
C HIS A 102 -4.34 8.76 1.95
N ALA A 103 -3.74 8.41 0.82
CA ALA A 103 -2.56 7.55 0.73
C ALA A 103 -1.34 8.23 0.09
N GLY A 104 -1.53 9.40 -0.54
CA GLY A 104 -0.45 10.12 -1.23
C GLY A 104 -0.01 9.49 -2.57
N ALA A 105 -0.59 8.36 -2.97
CA ALA A 105 -0.21 7.62 -4.17
C ALA A 105 -1.43 7.01 -4.85
N THR A 106 -1.32 6.77 -6.14
CA THR A 106 -2.38 6.14 -6.97
C THR A 106 -2.48 4.63 -6.70
N PRO A 107 -3.63 3.99 -7.02
CA PRO A 107 -3.78 2.54 -6.88
C PRO A 107 -2.71 1.73 -7.63
N ILE A 108 -2.29 2.21 -8.82
CA ILE A 108 -1.29 1.54 -9.66
C ILE A 108 0.10 1.63 -9.03
N GLU A 109 0.50 2.78 -8.50
CA GLU A 109 1.79 2.96 -7.83
C GLU A 109 1.89 2.11 -6.56
N ILE A 110 0.81 2.03 -5.79
CA ILE A 110 0.75 1.16 -4.61
C ILE A 110 0.84 -0.31 -5.01
N ALA A 111 0.15 -0.72 -6.08
CA ALA A 111 0.27 -2.08 -6.61
C ALA A 111 1.70 -2.38 -7.09
N ALA A 112 2.33 -1.47 -7.82
CA ALA A 112 3.72 -1.63 -8.27
C ALA A 112 4.68 -1.80 -7.08
N THR A 113 4.53 -0.98 -6.04
CA THR A 113 5.31 -1.08 -4.80
C THR A 113 5.12 -2.44 -4.13
N ARG A 114 3.88 -2.90 -4.02
CA ARG A 114 3.58 -4.24 -3.47
C ARG A 114 4.28 -5.34 -4.29
N ARG A 115 4.18 -5.30 -5.62
CA ARG A 115 4.81 -6.32 -6.49
C ARG A 115 6.33 -6.36 -6.27
N VAL A 116 6.96 -5.20 -6.18
CA VAL A 116 8.41 -5.11 -5.89
C VAL A 116 8.74 -5.70 -4.51
N GLN A 117 7.91 -5.45 -3.47
CA GLN A 117 8.10 -6.04 -2.14
C GLN A 117 7.92 -7.57 -2.15
N VAL A 118 6.94 -8.09 -2.88
CA VAL A 118 6.76 -9.54 -3.07
C VAL A 118 7.98 -10.13 -3.79
N ALA A 119 8.42 -9.51 -4.89
CA ALA A 119 9.59 -9.95 -5.63
C ALA A 119 10.85 -9.98 -4.76
N LYS A 120 11.06 -8.94 -3.93
CA LYS A 120 12.21 -8.91 -3.01
C LYS A 120 12.20 -10.08 -2.03
N ARG A 121 11.06 -10.37 -1.39
CA ARG A 121 10.93 -11.55 -0.53
C ARG A 121 11.25 -12.84 -1.28
N LEU A 122 10.75 -13.01 -2.50
CA LEU A 122 11.06 -14.18 -3.31
C LEU A 122 12.55 -14.28 -3.69
N ILE A 123 13.23 -13.16 -3.88
CA ILE A 123 14.70 -13.13 -4.14
C ILE A 123 15.46 -13.58 -2.89
N ASP A 124 15.03 -13.15 -1.72
CA ASP A 124 15.69 -13.42 -0.44
C ASP A 124 15.42 -14.86 0.05
N ASP A 125 14.19 -15.36 -0.16
CA ASP A 125 13.71 -16.61 0.43
C ASP A 125 13.79 -17.83 -0.50
N THR A 126 14.07 -17.63 -1.81
CA THR A 126 14.00 -18.72 -2.81
C THR A 126 15.16 -18.74 -3.82
N ALA A 127 15.40 -19.91 -4.41
CA ALA A 127 16.34 -20.11 -5.52
C ALA A 127 15.71 -19.89 -6.92
N MET A 128 14.45 -19.46 -7.02
CA MET A 128 13.74 -19.33 -8.30
C MET A 128 14.44 -18.39 -9.29
N PRO A 129 14.47 -18.65 -10.60
CA PRO A 129 15.06 -17.73 -11.56
C PRO A 129 14.33 -16.37 -11.51
N LEU A 130 15.08 -15.27 -11.71
CA LEU A 130 14.53 -13.90 -11.62
C LEU A 130 13.35 -13.65 -12.58
N SER A 131 13.35 -14.31 -13.73
CA SER A 131 12.23 -14.29 -14.67
C SER A 131 10.95 -14.88 -14.06
N ALA A 132 11.05 -16.04 -13.40
CA ALA A 132 9.91 -16.65 -12.69
C ALA A 132 9.46 -15.79 -11.51
N ILE A 133 10.40 -15.19 -10.76
CA ILE A 133 10.08 -14.25 -9.68
C ILE A 133 9.27 -13.06 -10.20
N ALA A 134 9.61 -12.50 -11.36
CA ALA A 134 8.88 -11.38 -11.94
C ALA A 134 7.39 -11.74 -12.15
N PHE A 135 7.11 -12.89 -12.76
CA PHE A 135 5.74 -13.33 -13.00
C PHE A 135 5.02 -13.71 -11.70
N ALA A 136 5.69 -14.44 -10.79
CA ALA A 136 5.12 -14.80 -9.49
C ALA A 136 4.80 -13.58 -8.62
N ALA A 137 5.55 -12.49 -8.77
CA ALA A 137 5.31 -11.22 -8.10
C ALA A 137 4.21 -10.36 -8.76
N GLY A 138 3.60 -10.82 -9.86
CA GLY A 138 2.50 -10.14 -10.54
C GLY A 138 2.91 -9.15 -11.62
N PHE A 139 4.15 -9.20 -12.12
CA PHE A 139 4.56 -8.40 -13.29
C PHE A 139 4.16 -9.10 -14.59
N GLY A 140 3.59 -8.35 -15.53
CA GLY A 140 3.32 -8.84 -16.88
C GLY A 140 4.56 -8.94 -17.78
N SER A 141 5.72 -8.42 -17.36
CA SER A 141 6.98 -8.61 -18.08
C SER A 141 8.20 -8.44 -17.17
N VAL A 142 9.29 -9.13 -17.52
CA VAL A 142 10.59 -9.03 -16.84
C VAL A 142 11.19 -7.63 -16.98
N ARG A 143 10.96 -6.95 -18.12
CA ARG A 143 11.40 -5.57 -18.32
C ARG A 143 10.75 -4.62 -17.31
N ARG A 144 9.42 -4.64 -17.20
CA ARG A 144 8.67 -3.80 -16.24
C ARG A 144 9.07 -4.11 -14.80
N PHE A 145 9.33 -5.38 -14.49
CA PHE A 145 9.88 -5.78 -13.21
C PHE A 145 11.23 -5.10 -12.92
N ASN A 146 12.19 -5.20 -13.84
CA ASN A 146 13.51 -4.59 -13.67
C ASN A 146 13.43 -3.07 -13.52
N ASP A 147 12.60 -2.41 -14.32
CA ASP A 147 12.41 -0.95 -14.28
C ASP A 147 11.81 -0.52 -12.94
N ALA A 148 10.73 -1.18 -12.48
CA ALA A 148 10.10 -0.89 -11.20
C ALA A 148 11.03 -1.17 -10.01
N PHE A 149 11.79 -2.27 -10.06
CA PHE A 149 12.71 -2.63 -8.99
C PHE A 149 13.86 -1.61 -8.86
N ARG A 150 14.42 -1.17 -10.00
CA ARG A 150 15.45 -0.11 -10.04
C ARG A 150 14.88 1.23 -9.57
N ALA A 151 13.66 1.58 -9.96
CA ALA A 151 13.03 2.82 -9.53
C ALA A 151 12.88 2.88 -7.99
N ILE A 152 12.61 1.75 -7.33
CA ILE A 152 12.41 1.69 -5.87
C ILE A 152 13.72 1.50 -5.10
N TYR A 153 14.62 0.63 -5.57
CA TYR A 153 15.84 0.25 -4.83
C TYR A 153 17.16 0.82 -5.40
N GLY A 154 17.12 1.54 -6.52
CA GLY A 154 18.30 2.13 -7.17
C GLY A 154 19.27 1.14 -7.81
N ARG A 155 19.00 -0.17 -7.72
CA ARG A 155 19.88 -1.25 -8.19
C ARG A 155 19.08 -2.41 -8.79
N PRO A 156 19.65 -3.21 -9.70
CA PRO A 156 18.94 -4.32 -10.32
C PRO A 156 18.66 -5.45 -9.33
N PRO A 157 17.59 -6.24 -9.54
CA PRO A 157 17.19 -7.32 -8.63
C PRO A 157 18.24 -8.41 -8.46
N SER A 158 19.07 -8.67 -9.49
CA SER A 158 20.18 -9.62 -9.41
C SER A 158 21.21 -9.28 -8.33
N SER A 159 21.39 -7.99 -8.01
CA SER A 159 22.34 -7.56 -6.96
C SER A 159 21.87 -7.91 -5.54
N PHE A 160 20.57 -8.15 -5.36
CA PHE A 160 20.00 -8.55 -4.06
C PHE A 160 20.08 -10.06 -3.86
N ARG A 161 20.22 -10.83 -4.93
CA ARG A 161 20.42 -12.27 -4.82
C ARG A 161 21.81 -12.53 -4.24
N ARG A 162 21.85 -13.00 -3.00
CA ARG A 162 23.07 -13.51 -2.39
C ARG A 162 23.55 -14.66 -3.27
N THR A 163 24.72 -14.50 -3.90
CA THR A 163 25.37 -15.64 -4.54
C THR A 163 25.70 -16.62 -3.42
N VAL A 164 24.93 -17.71 -3.32
CA VAL A 164 25.43 -18.90 -2.64
C VAL A 164 26.63 -19.31 -3.47
N ARG A 165 27.84 -18.96 -2.99
CA ARG A 165 29.09 -19.34 -3.61
C ARG A 165 29.06 -20.86 -3.66
N ALA A 166 28.89 -21.43 -4.85
CA ALA A 166 29.04 -22.87 -5.03
C ALA A 166 30.40 -23.26 -4.42
N PRO A 167 30.48 -24.36 -3.64
CA PRO A 167 31.75 -24.81 -3.10
C PRO A 167 32.69 -24.98 -4.29
N THR A 168 33.78 -24.23 -4.26
CA THR A 168 34.81 -24.24 -5.29
C THR A 168 35.35 -25.66 -5.31
N LYS A 169 35.02 -26.44 -6.34
CA LYS A 169 35.74 -27.69 -6.62
C LYS A 169 37.17 -27.29 -6.95
N GLN A 170 38.02 -27.20 -5.93
CA GLN A 170 39.46 -27.15 -6.13
C GLN A 170 39.82 -28.46 -6.81
N GLY A 171 40.12 -28.36 -8.11
CA GLY A 171 40.76 -29.42 -8.85
C GLY A 171 42.10 -29.71 -8.18
N VAL A 172 42.22 -30.92 -7.65
CA VAL A 172 43.53 -31.51 -7.38
C VAL A 172 44.07 -31.91 -8.75
N ALA A 173 44.86 -31.00 -9.32
CA ALA A 173 45.73 -31.30 -10.45
C ALA A 173 46.85 -32.20 -9.96
N ASP A 174 46.70 -33.48 -10.26
CA ASP A 174 47.69 -34.31 -10.97
C ASP A 174 49.14 -33.81 -10.93
N GLN A 175 49.96 -34.41 -10.06
CA GLN A 175 51.42 -34.42 -10.16
C GLN A 175 51.98 -35.73 -9.57
N HIS A 176 52.18 -36.75 -10.41
CA HIS A 176 53.29 -37.70 -10.19
C HIS A 176 53.91 -38.19 -11.51
N ARG A 177 54.84 -37.37 -11.98
CA ARG A 177 56.15 -37.62 -12.64
C ARG A 177 56.41 -38.98 -13.32
N PRO A 178 56.84 -38.99 -14.60
CA PRO A 178 57.43 -40.17 -15.23
C PRO A 178 58.91 -40.28 -14.84
N THR A 179 59.34 -41.45 -14.38
CA THR A 179 60.76 -41.82 -14.32
C THR A 179 61.08 -42.74 -15.47
N GLY A 180 61.76 -42.22 -16.49
CA GLY A 180 62.53 -43.02 -17.43
C GLY A 180 63.98 -42.58 -17.37
N ARG A 181 64.92 -43.51 -17.09
CA ARG A 181 65.83 -44.06 -18.11
C ARG A 181 66.90 -45.02 -17.53
N THR A 182 66.97 -46.19 -18.18
CA THR A 182 68.17 -46.94 -18.65
C THR A 182 69.14 -47.67 -17.71
N SER A 183 69.10 -49.01 -17.86
CA SER A 183 70.18 -49.96 -18.23
C SER A 183 71.39 -50.15 -17.31
N ARG A 184 71.48 -51.35 -16.71
CA ARG A 184 72.44 -52.41 -17.04
C ARG A 184 71.96 -53.75 -16.50
#